data_AF-A0A1C4V3X2-F1
#
_entry.id   AF-A0A1C4V3X2-F1
#
_cell.length_a   1.000
_cell.length_b   1.000
_cell.length_c   1.000
_cell.angle_alpha   90.00
_cell.angle_beta   90.00
_cell.angle_gamma   90.00
#
_symmetry.space_group_name_H-M   'P 1'
#
loop_
_entity.id
_entity.type
_entity.pdbx_description
1 polymer ?
#
loop_
_entity_poly.entity_id
_entity_poly.type
_entity_poly.pdbx_seq_one_letter_code
_entity_poly.pdbx_strand_id
1 'polypeptide(L)'
;ALAPTEEATNIHRPLAEANPAAYLPDLARSLWIYGWLCVTMKANYAEALESVTEAISLYERLAERSPDVFAGPLVAVYQTMAIVLDGLGRAGEAAELRRQLDQETGGGSTAG
;
A
#
# COMPACT_ATOMS: atom_id res chain seq x y z
N ALA A 1 16.16 -17.48 -2.95
CA ALA A 1 14.96 -17.27 -3.79
C ALA A 1 14.42 -15.90 -3.43
N LEU A 2 14.18 -15.04 -4.42
CA LEU A 2 13.43 -13.81 -4.17
C LEU A 2 12.01 -14.22 -3.74
N ALA A 3 11.40 -13.49 -2.80
CA ALA A 3 10.01 -13.78 -2.45
C ALA A 3 9.16 -13.65 -3.74
N PRO A 4 8.14 -14.50 -3.97
CA PRO A 4 7.33 -14.46 -5.21
C PRO A 4 6.79 -13.07 -5.57
N THR A 5 6.61 -12.21 -4.56
CA THR A 5 6.20 -10.82 -4.73
C THR A 5 7.28 -9.91 -5.30
N GLU A 6 8.56 -10.13 -4.95
CA GLU A 6 9.71 -9.37 -5.47
C GLU A 6 9.98 -9.72 -6.95
N GLU A 7 9.79 -10.98 -7.32
CA GLU A 7 9.80 -11.41 -8.72
C GLU A 7 8.65 -10.76 -9.50
N ALA A 8 7.45 -10.72 -8.92
CA ALA A 8 6.30 -10.06 -9.55
C ALA A 8 6.50 -8.55 -9.72
N THR A 9 7.14 -7.85 -8.78
CA THR A 9 7.45 -6.42 -8.93
C THR A 9 8.47 -6.17 -10.03
N ASN A 10 9.47 -7.04 -10.16
CA ASN A 10 10.49 -6.93 -11.22
C ASN A 10 9.91 -7.19 -12.62
N ILE A 11 8.89 -8.03 -12.73
CA ILE A 11 8.17 -8.26 -13.98
C ILE A 11 7.22 -7.10 -14.30
N HIS A 12 6.44 -6.63 -13.34
CA HIS A 12 5.42 -5.61 -13.60
C HIS A 12 5.99 -4.21 -13.78
N ARG A 13 7.16 -3.88 -13.22
CA ARG A 13 7.78 -2.55 -13.39
C ARG A 13 8.02 -2.14 -14.85
N PRO A 14 8.77 -2.92 -15.67
CA PRO A 14 8.97 -2.56 -17.08
C PRO A 14 7.66 -2.60 -17.88
N LEU A 15 6.72 -3.48 -17.53
CA LEU A 15 5.41 -3.53 -18.17
C LEU A 15 4.55 -2.29 -17.86
N ALA A 16 4.60 -1.80 -16.63
CA ALA A 16 3.91 -0.58 -16.21
C ALA A 16 4.54 0.67 -16.81
N GLU A 17 5.83 0.68 -17.10
CA GLU A 17 6.46 1.76 -17.88
C GLU A 17 5.97 1.77 -19.33
N ALA A 18 5.83 0.60 -19.95
CA ALA A 18 5.36 0.47 -21.34
C ALA A 18 3.85 0.69 -21.50
N ASN A 19 3.03 0.20 -20.57
CA ASN A 19 1.58 0.36 -20.57
C ASN A 19 1.04 0.54 -19.13
N PRO A 20 1.12 1.78 -18.59
CA PRO A 20 0.71 2.06 -17.23
C PRO A 20 -0.75 1.68 -16.94
N ALA A 21 -1.66 1.90 -17.89
CA ALA A 21 -3.08 1.62 -17.68
C ALA A 21 -3.37 0.13 -17.44
N ALA A 22 -2.58 -0.76 -18.07
CA ALA A 22 -2.77 -2.21 -17.95
C ALA A 22 -2.09 -2.81 -16.72
N TYR A 23 -0.88 -2.37 -16.37
CA TYR A 23 -0.03 -3.10 -15.41
C TYR A 23 0.21 -2.37 -14.08
N LEU A 24 -0.12 -1.08 -13.98
CA LEU A 24 0.07 -0.33 -12.74
C LEU A 24 -0.79 -0.86 -11.58
N PRO A 25 -2.05 -1.31 -11.78
CA PRO A 25 -2.81 -2.00 -10.73
C PRO A 25 -2.14 -3.26 -10.21
N ASP A 26 -1.53 -4.04 -11.10
CA ASP A 26 -0.88 -5.31 -10.75
C ASP A 26 0.45 -5.09 -10.03
N LEU A 27 1.21 -4.07 -10.44
CA LEU A 27 2.41 -3.64 -9.72
C LEU A 27 2.10 -3.16 -8.30
N ALA A 28 1.11 -2.27 -8.14
CA ALA A 28 0.68 -1.75 -6.85
C ALA A 28 0.26 -2.87 -5.89
N ARG A 29 -0.51 -3.84 -6.41
CA ARG A 29 -0.95 -5.01 -5.66
C ARG A 29 0.21 -5.91 -5.24
N SER A 30 1.18 -6.18 -6.11
CA SER A 30 2.35 -6.99 -5.76
C SER A 30 3.18 -6.36 -4.64
N LEU A 31 3.40 -5.04 -4.71
CA LEU A 31 4.11 -4.27 -3.69
C LEU A 31 3.39 -4.32 -2.34
N TRP A 32 2.06 -4.13 -2.34
CA TRP A 32 1.27 -4.21 -1.13
C TRP A 32 1.30 -5.62 -0.50
N ILE A 33 1.14 -6.67 -1.30
CA ILE A 33 1.18 -8.06 -0.81
C ILE A 33 2.55 -8.39 -0.19
N TYR A 34 3.64 -7.88 -0.74
CA TYR A 34 4.96 -8.04 -0.12
C TYR A 34 5.01 -7.41 1.27
N GLY A 35 4.59 -6.16 1.42
CA GLY A 35 4.54 -5.49 2.72
C GLY A 35 3.66 -6.22 3.74
N TRP A 36 2.50 -6.71 3.30
CA TRP A 36 1.60 -7.50 4.14
C TRP A 36 2.22 -8.83 4.58
N LEU A 37 2.97 -9.50 3.70
CA LEU A 37 3.69 -10.72 4.02
C LEU A 37 4.80 -10.45 5.05
N CYS A 38 5.57 -9.38 4.90
CA CYS A 38 6.58 -8.96 5.87
C CYS A 38 5.99 -8.72 7.26
N VAL A 39 4.84 -8.05 7.33
CA VAL A 39 4.07 -7.87 8.58
C VAL A 39 3.64 -9.20 9.17
N THR A 40 3.09 -10.10 8.36
CA THR A 40 2.62 -11.43 8.79
C THR A 40 3.77 -12.28 9.35
N MET A 41 4.94 -12.21 8.71
CA MET A 41 6.15 -12.93 9.10
C MET A 41 6.94 -12.23 10.22
N LYS A 42 6.55 -11.00 10.56
CA LYS A 42 7.25 -10.12 11.51
C LYS A 42 8.73 -9.91 11.15
N ALA A 43 9.02 -9.75 9.87
CA ALA A 43 10.38 -9.65 9.34
C ALA A 43 10.47 -8.60 8.23
N ASN A 44 11.68 -8.11 7.94
CA ASN A 44 11.97 -7.22 6.80
C ASN A 44 11.12 -5.93 6.78
N TYR A 45 10.89 -5.31 7.95
CA TYR A 45 10.04 -4.12 8.04
C TYR A 45 10.60 -2.91 7.27
N ALA A 46 11.92 -2.81 7.07
CA ALA A 46 12.52 -1.71 6.32
C ALA A 46 12.16 -1.83 4.82
N GLU A 47 12.33 -3.02 4.25
CA GLU A 47 11.99 -3.34 2.87
C GLU A 47 10.47 -3.29 2.64
N ALA A 48 9.70 -3.72 3.64
CA ALA A 48 8.25 -3.57 3.65
C ALA A 48 7.84 -2.10 3.56
N LEU A 49 8.53 -1.21 4.30
CA LEU A 49 8.23 0.22 4.30
C LEU A 49 8.45 0.84 2.91
N GLU A 50 9.56 0.51 2.26
CA GLU A 50 9.83 0.95 0.88
C GLU A 50 8.72 0.48 -0.07
N SER A 51 8.34 -0.79 0.02
CA SER A 51 7.34 -1.39 -0.87
C SER A 51 5.93 -0.83 -0.66
N VAL A 52 5.47 -0.67 0.59
CA VAL A 52 4.15 -0.08 0.85
C VAL A 52 4.10 1.40 0.51
N THR A 53 5.21 2.12 0.63
CA THR A 53 5.30 3.54 0.21
C THR A 53 5.12 3.68 -1.30
N GLU A 54 5.76 2.81 -2.07
CA GLU A 54 5.55 2.79 -3.52
C GLU A 54 4.12 2.36 -3.88
N ALA A 55 3.58 1.34 -3.22
CA ALA A 55 2.21 0.89 -3.43
C ALA A 55 1.19 2.03 -3.18
N ILE A 56 1.36 2.82 -2.12
CA ILE A 56 0.53 4.00 -1.82
C ILE A 56 0.56 4.97 -3.00
N SER A 57 1.76 5.37 -3.45
CA SER A 57 1.91 6.31 -4.57
C SER A 57 1.21 5.82 -5.85
N LEU A 58 1.20 4.51 -6.10
CA LEU A 58 0.51 3.93 -7.26
C LEU A 58 -1.01 3.87 -7.05
N TYR A 59 -1.47 3.46 -5.87
CA TYR A 59 -2.90 3.40 -5.56
C TYR A 59 -3.55 4.79 -5.47
N GLU A 60 -2.84 5.83 -5.02
CA GLU A 60 -3.30 7.22 -5.07
C GLU A 60 -3.59 7.64 -6.52
N ARG A 61 -2.64 7.43 -7.43
CA ARG A 61 -2.80 7.73 -8.87
C ARG A 61 -3.93 6.93 -9.53
N LEU A 62 -4.18 5.71 -9.06
CA LEU A 62 -5.30 4.88 -9.53
C LEU A 62 -6.64 5.38 -8.97
N ALA A 63 -6.69 5.74 -7.69
CA ALA A 63 -7.88 6.27 -7.04
C ALA A 63 -8.29 7.65 -7.57
N GLU A 64 -7.35 8.48 -8.03
CA GLU A 64 -7.65 9.73 -8.75
C GLU A 64 -8.50 9.49 -10.01
N ARG A 65 -8.34 8.33 -10.66
CA ARG A 65 -9.02 7.98 -11.92
C ARG A 65 -10.26 7.13 -11.72
N SER A 66 -10.24 6.26 -10.71
CA SER A 66 -11.33 5.31 -10.41
C SER A 66 -11.43 5.10 -8.90
N PRO A 67 -11.91 6.11 -8.16
CA PRO A 67 -11.93 6.08 -6.69
C PRO A 67 -12.81 4.96 -6.14
N ASP A 68 -13.91 4.65 -6.84
CA ASP A 68 -14.82 3.55 -6.53
C ASP A 68 -14.14 2.16 -6.55
N VAL A 69 -13.09 2.01 -7.35
CA VAL A 69 -12.33 0.76 -7.47
C VAL A 69 -11.16 0.70 -6.48
N PHE A 70 -10.48 1.83 -6.27
CA PHE A 70 -9.16 1.84 -5.62
C PHE A 70 -9.11 2.48 -4.23
N ALA A 71 -10.17 3.15 -3.75
CA ALA A 71 -10.19 3.71 -2.40
C ALA A 71 -10.04 2.63 -1.29
N GLY A 72 -10.72 1.49 -1.44
CA GLY A 72 -10.62 0.38 -0.50
C GLY A 72 -9.19 -0.22 -0.42
N PRO A 73 -8.60 -0.62 -1.55
CA PRO A 73 -7.20 -1.06 -1.60
C PRO A 73 -6.23 -0.03 -1.02
N LEU A 74 -6.40 1.26 -1.32
CA LEU A 74 -5.53 2.32 -0.80
C LEU A 74 -5.55 2.38 0.74
N VAL A 75 -6.73 2.32 1.36
CA VAL A 75 -6.87 2.25 2.83
C VAL A 75 -6.15 1.02 3.40
N ALA A 76 -6.26 -0.14 2.74
CA ALA A 76 -5.59 -1.36 3.18
C ALA A 76 -4.06 -1.26 3.13
N VAL A 77 -3.50 -0.54 2.15
CA VAL A 77 -2.05 -0.29 2.09
C VAL A 77 -1.61 0.64 3.22
N TYR A 78 -2.33 1.72 3.51
CA TYR A 78 -1.99 2.59 4.66
C TYR A 78 -2.11 1.86 6.00
N GLN A 79 -3.11 1.00 6.19
CA GLN A 79 -3.20 0.14 7.38
C GLN A 79 -1.97 -0.76 7.53
N THR A 80 -1.50 -1.33 6.41
CA THR A 80 -0.27 -2.13 6.38
C THR A 80 0.94 -1.28 6.75
N MET A 81 1.06 -0.07 6.21
CA MET A 81 2.13 0.88 6.55
C MET A 81 2.15 1.23 8.04
N ALA A 82 0.99 1.44 8.67
CA ALA A 82 0.92 1.69 10.12
C ALA A 82 1.49 0.52 10.94
N ILE A 83 1.23 -0.72 10.54
CA ILE A 83 1.79 -1.90 11.22
C ILE A 83 3.30 -2.02 10.96
N VAL A 84 3.76 -1.72 9.75
CA VAL A 84 5.19 -1.67 9.42
C VAL A 84 5.92 -0.63 10.27
N LEU A 85 5.35 0.56 10.45
CA LEU A 85 5.89 1.62 11.30
C LEU A 85 6.01 1.18 12.77
N ASP A 86 4.98 0.50 13.30
CA ASP A 86 5.07 -0.10 14.64
C ASP A 86 6.21 -1.14 14.74
N GLY A 87 6.35 -2.00 13.73
CA GLY A 87 7.43 -2.99 13.63
C GLY A 87 8.83 -2.36 13.62
N LEU A 88 8.95 -1.13 13.13
CA LEU A 88 10.19 -0.33 13.14
C LEU A 88 10.38 0.51 14.42
N GLY A 89 9.46 0.42 15.38
CA GLY A 89 9.49 1.25 16.60
C GLY A 89 9.06 2.70 16.39
N ARG A 90 8.45 3.04 15.24
CA ARG A 90 7.97 4.39 14.87
C ARG A 90 6.51 4.60 15.28
N ALA A 91 6.17 4.24 16.52
CA ALA A 91 4.79 4.18 17.01
C ALA A 91 4.04 5.53 16.93
N GLY A 92 4.74 6.66 17.09
CA GLY A 92 4.13 7.99 16.95
C GLY A 92 3.61 8.27 15.54
N GLU A 93 4.36 7.87 14.52
CA GLU A 93 3.97 8.03 13.11
C GLU A 93 2.85 7.05 12.74
N ALA A 94 2.90 5.81 13.25
CA ALA A 94 1.83 4.84 13.07
C ALA A 94 0.50 5.33 13.68
N ALA A 95 0.54 5.91 14.87
CA ALA A 95 -0.64 6.45 15.55
C ALA A 95 -1.24 7.64 14.79
N GLU A 96 -0.39 8.54 14.29
CA GLU A 96 -0.83 9.67 13.48
C GLU A 96 -1.49 9.21 12.18
N LEU A 97 -0.90 8.23 11.48
CA LEU A 97 -1.47 7.68 10.26
C LEU A 97 -2.85 7.03 10.51
N ARG A 98 -3.00 6.25 11.58
CA ARG A 98 -4.30 5.64 11.95
C ARG A 98 -5.35 6.71 12.23
N ARG A 99 -4.97 7.76 12.96
CA ARG A 99 -5.87 8.88 13.28
C ARG A 99 -6.37 9.57 12.02
N GLN A 100 -5.51 9.78 11.02
CA GLN A 100 -5.89 10.37 9.75
C GLN A 100 -6.88 9.47 8.98
N LEU A 101 -6.60 8.16 8.89
CA LEU A 101 -7.50 7.20 8.23
C LEU A 101 -8.88 7.13 8.89
N ASP A 102 -8.94 7.16 10.22
CA ASP A 102 -10.21 7.14 10.96
C ASP A 102 -11.02 8.41 10.72
N GLN A 103 -10.37 9.56 10.55
CA GLN A 103 -11.03 10.84 10.22
C GLN A 103 -11.62 10.83 8.81
N GLU A 104 -10.91 10.27 7.83
CA GLU A 104 -11.38 10.17 6.45
C GLU A 104 -12.53 9.16 6.30
N THR A 105 -12.44 8.01 6.98
CA THR A 105 -13.46 6.96 6.91
C THR A 105 -14.69 7.28 7.77
N GLY A 106 -14.51 7.96 8.92
CA GLY A 106 -15.59 8.39 9.80
C GLY A 106 -16.35 9.63 9.31
N GLY A 107 -15.73 10.47 8.47
CA GLY A 107 -16.32 11.70 7.92
C GLY A 107 -17.42 11.47 6.87
N GLY A 108 -17.49 10.28 6.27
CA GLY A 108 -18.48 9.94 5.23
C GLY A 108 -19.91 9.72 5.72
N SER A 109 -20.14 9.67 7.03
CA SER A 109 -21.47 9.39 7.63
C SER A 109 -22.17 10.65 8.16
N THR A 110 -22.13 11.75 7.40
CA THR A 110 -22.99 12.93 7.63
C THR A 110 -23.67 13.39 6.33
N ALA A 111 -24.60 12.58 5.83
CA ALA A 111 -25.64 13.06 4.92
C ALA A 111 -26.99 12.80 5.63
N GLY A 112 -27.64 13.91 6.01
CA GLY A 112 -29.00 13.93 6.57
C GLY A 112 -30.08 13.90 5.51
#